data_AF-A0A7C7ZTC1-F1
#
_entry.id   AF-A0A7C7ZTC1-F1
#
_cell.length_a   1.000
_cell.length_b   1.000
_cell.length_c   1.000
_cell.angle_alpha   90.00
_cell.angle_beta   90.00
_cell.angle_gamma   90.00
#
_symmetry.space_group_name_H-M   'P 1'
#
loop_
_entity.id
_entity.type
_entity.pdbx_description
1 polymer ?
#
loop_
_entity_poly.entity_id
_entity_poly.type
_entity_poly.pdbx_seq_one_letter_code
_entity_poly.pdbx_strand_id
1 'polypeptide(L)'
;TCGGFAAAGAVVEAITKAGSTDTEKLITTMEGMEFMTPKGKMKFRKEDHQALQEMYAFQLDAKPDVEWAIPVCIKVLSMDETAPPIMNK
;
A
#
# COMPACT_ATOMS: atom_id res chain seq x y z
N THR A 1 -6.80 4.54 10.74
CA THR A 1 -6.59 3.26 10.01
C THR A 1 -5.28 3.36 9.23
N CYS A 2 -4.57 2.25 9.00
CA CYS A 2 -3.27 2.27 8.30
C CYS A 2 -3.37 2.81 6.85
N GLY A 3 -4.53 2.62 6.20
CA GLY A 3 -4.78 3.12 4.84
C GLY A 3 -4.76 4.65 4.73
N GLY A 4 -5.32 5.36 5.72
CA GLY A 4 -5.29 6.83 5.73
C GLY A 4 -3.87 7.39 5.84
N PHE A 5 -3.02 6.77 6.66
CA PHE A 5 -1.61 7.14 6.75
C PHE A 5 -0.88 6.88 5.42
N ALA A 6 -1.09 5.72 4.81
CA ALA A 6 -0.50 5.38 3.53
C ALA A 6 -0.90 6.36 2.42
N ALA A 7 -2.18 6.74 2.36
CA ALA A 7 -2.67 7.73 1.39
C ALA A 7 -2.04 9.11 1.62
N ALA A 8 -1.97 9.58 2.87
CA ALA A 8 -1.33 10.85 3.20
C ALA A 8 0.16 10.83 2.84
N GLY A 9 0.88 9.74 3.17
CA GLY A 9 2.28 9.55 2.80
C GLY A 9 2.49 9.58 1.29
N ALA A 10 1.63 8.90 0.52
CA ALA A 10 1.68 8.91 -0.93
C ALA A 10 1.50 10.32 -1.53
N VAL A 11 0.55 11.10 -1.00
CA VAL A 11 0.30 12.49 -1.46
C VAL A 11 1.50 13.39 -1.16
N VAL A 12 2.04 13.33 0.06
CA VAL A 12 3.21 14.13 0.46
C VAL A 12 4.42 13.78 -0.41
N GLU A 13 4.67 12.48 -0.62
CA GLU A 13 5.76 11.99 -1.46
C GLU A 13 5.61 12.44 -2.92
N ALA A 14 4.41 12.32 -3.49
CA ALA A 14 4.12 12.72 -4.86
C ALA A 14 4.32 14.23 -5.08
N ILE A 15 3.78 15.07 -4.20
CA ILE A 15 3.94 16.53 -4.29
C ILE A 15 5.41 16.92 -4.13
N THR A 16 6.13 16.28 -3.20
CA THR A 16 7.56 16.53 -2.97
C THR A 16 8.39 16.17 -4.21
N LYS A 17 8.14 15.02 -4.83
CA LYS A 17 8.82 14.58 -6.05
C LYS A 17 8.47 15.40 -7.28
N ALA A 18 7.19 15.75 -7.43
CA ALA A 18 6.71 16.55 -8.56
C ALA A 18 7.10 18.03 -8.47
N GLY A 19 7.38 18.53 -7.25
CA GLY A 19 7.59 19.95 -6.98
C GLY A 19 6.39 20.82 -7.36
N SER A 20 5.21 20.23 -7.47
CA SER A 20 4.01 20.84 -8.02
C SER A 20 2.76 20.06 -7.60
N THR A 21 1.63 20.75 -7.58
CA THR A 21 0.30 20.14 -7.42
C THR A 21 -0.47 20.10 -8.74
N ASP A 22 0.20 20.34 -9.87
CA ASP A 22 -0.37 20.20 -11.20
C ASP A 22 -0.70 18.72 -11.49
N THR A 23 -1.91 18.47 -12.00
CA THR A 23 -2.44 17.12 -12.17
C THR A 23 -1.59 16.26 -13.09
N GLU A 24 -1.18 16.77 -14.25
CA GLU A 24 -0.42 16.00 -15.23
C GLU A 24 0.99 15.65 -14.72
N LYS A 25 1.61 16.60 -13.99
CA LYS A 25 2.87 16.33 -13.30
C LYS A 25 2.72 15.28 -12.21
N LEU A 26 1.63 15.32 -11.44
CA LEU A 26 1.36 14.32 -10.41
C LEU A 26 1.11 12.93 -11.00
N ILE A 27 0.32 12.81 -12.08
CA ILE A 27 0.10 11.54 -12.77
C ILE A 27 1.44 10.96 -13.21
N THR A 28 2.24 11.74 -13.95
CA THR A 28 3.55 11.31 -14.44
C THR A 28 4.49 10.90 -13.31
N THR A 29 4.42 11.59 -12.17
CA THR A 29 5.25 11.30 -10.99
C THR A 29 4.79 10.04 -10.26
N MET A 30 3.49 9.82 -10.15
CA MET A 30 2.89 8.75 -9.37
C MET A 30 2.90 7.40 -10.10
N GLU A 31 2.92 7.39 -11.44
CA GLU A 31 3.06 6.17 -12.22
C GLU A 31 4.38 5.43 -11.91
N GLY A 32 4.29 4.27 -11.26
CA GLY A 32 5.46 3.50 -10.83
C GLY A 32 6.12 4.00 -9.55
N MET A 33 5.55 5.01 -8.88
CA MET A 33 6.11 5.59 -7.67
C MET A 33 6.11 4.59 -6.51
N GLU A 34 7.27 4.47 -5.87
CA GLU A 34 7.45 3.77 -4.60
C GLU A 34 7.44 4.74 -3.43
N PHE A 35 6.80 4.34 -2.33
CA PHE A 35 6.68 5.13 -1.10
C PHE A 35 6.60 4.23 0.14
N MET A 36 7.00 4.77 1.30
CA MET A 36 6.99 4.04 2.57
C MET A 36 5.68 4.24 3.33
N THR A 37 5.19 3.16 3.93
CA THR A 37 3.96 3.13 4.73
C THR A 37 4.18 2.31 6.01
N PRO A 38 3.22 2.31 6.97
CA PRO A 38 3.27 1.42 8.12
C PRO A 38 3.25 -0.07 7.74
N LYS A 39 2.81 -0.41 6.52
CA LYS A 39 2.85 -1.77 5.96
C LYS A 39 4.14 -2.07 5.18
N GLY A 40 5.16 -1.23 5.32
CA GLY A 40 6.36 -1.29 4.48
C GLY A 40 6.21 -0.50 3.19
N LYS A 41 7.01 -0.85 2.19
CA LYS A 41 6.99 -0.19 0.89
C LYS A 41 5.64 -0.47 0.20
N MET A 42 5.15 0.50 -0.58
CA MET A 42 4.08 0.32 -1.55
C MET A 42 4.50 0.91 -2.90
N LYS A 43 3.87 0.45 -3.97
CA LYS A 43 4.12 0.94 -5.33
C LYS A 43 2.81 1.16 -6.08
N PHE A 44 2.65 2.29 -6.75
CA PHE A 44 1.55 2.45 -7.71
C PHE A 44 1.90 1.73 -9.02
N ARG A 45 1.09 0.73 -9.38
CA ARG A 45 1.20 0.04 -10.66
C ARG A 45 0.82 1.00 -11.79
N LYS A 46 1.65 1.10 -12.82
CA LYS A 46 1.49 2.10 -13.89
C LYS A 46 0.25 1.82 -14.74
N GLU A 47 -0.10 0.55 -14.91
CA GLU A 47 -1.14 0.10 -15.82
C GLU A 47 -2.56 0.47 -15.35
N ASP A 48 -2.80 0.50 -14.04
CA ASP A 48 -4.14 0.71 -13.47
C ASP A 48 -4.16 1.51 -12.16
N HIS A 49 -3.02 2.07 -11.76
CA HIS A 49 -2.85 2.89 -10.55
C HIS A 49 -3.17 2.16 -9.24
N GLN A 50 -3.24 0.82 -9.26
CA GLN A 50 -3.39 0.04 -8.04
C GLN A 50 -2.15 0.19 -7.16
N ALA A 51 -2.34 0.49 -5.89
CA ALA A 51 -1.29 0.44 -4.89
C ALA A 51 -0.97 -1.03 -4.54
N LEU A 52 0.12 -1.54 -5.10
CA LEU A 52 0.68 -2.85 -4.76
C LEU A 52 1.38 -2.76 -3.40
N GLN A 53 1.18 -3.79 -2.59
CA GLN A 53 1.59 -3.83 -1.19
C GLN A 53 1.78 -5.27 -0.75
N GLU A 54 2.55 -5.48 0.32
CA GLU A 54 2.58 -6.78 0.97
C GLU A 54 1.23 -7.07 1.64
N MET A 55 0.88 -8.36 1.66
CA MET A 55 -0.28 -8.86 2.38
C MET A 55 0.15 -9.93 3.37
N TYR A 56 -0.60 -10.06 4.46
CA TYR A 56 -0.23 -10.93 5.57
C TYR A 56 -1.27 -12.03 5.69
N ALA A 57 -0.83 -13.27 5.52
CA ALA A 57 -1.59 -14.41 5.99
C ALA A 57 -1.35 -14.52 7.50
N PHE A 58 -2.42 -14.54 8.29
CA PHE A 58 -2.35 -14.67 9.73
C PHE A 58 -3.34 -15.70 10.24
N GLN A 59 -3.02 -16.31 11.38
CA GLN A 59 -3.93 -17.14 12.16
C GLN A 59 -4.34 -16.37 13.40
N LEU A 60 -5.61 -16.50 13.80
CA LEU A 60 -6.12 -15.87 15.01
C LEU A 60 -5.77 -16.71 16.23
N ASP A 61 -5.19 -16.07 17.24
CA ASP A 61 -4.95 -16.64 18.57
C ASP A 61 -5.81 -15.89 19.60
N ALA A 62 -6.68 -16.61 20.30
CA ALA A 62 -7.59 -16.03 21.28
C ALA A 62 -6.99 -16.18 22.69
N LYS A 63 -6.72 -15.05 23.34
CA LYS A 63 -6.16 -15.03 24.70
C LYS A 63 -7.19 -14.48 25.70
N PRO A 64 -7.36 -15.09 26.89
CA PRO A 64 -8.37 -14.67 27.87
C PRO A 64 -8.18 -13.23 28.39
N ASP A 65 -6.97 -12.69 28.30
CA ASP A 65 -6.55 -11.38 28.80
C ASP A 65 -6.61 -10.26 27.75
N VAL A 66 -7.02 -10.57 26.51
CA VAL A 66 -7.09 -9.60 25.41
C VAL A 66 -8.50 -9.59 24.83
N GLU A 67 -9.11 -8.40 24.72
CA GLU A 67 -10.50 -8.24 24.26
C GLU A 67 -10.71 -8.58 22.77
N TRP A 68 -9.62 -8.71 22.00
CA TRP A 68 -9.64 -9.07 20.58
C TRP A 68 -8.72 -10.26 20.30
N ALA A 69 -9.05 -11.02 19.25
CA ALA A 69 -8.18 -12.08 18.76
C ALA A 69 -6.86 -11.48 18.21
N ILE A 70 -5.73 -12.05 18.61
CA ILE A 70 -4.41 -11.61 18.19
C ILE A 70 -4.10 -12.25 16.83
N PRO A 71 -3.88 -11.46 15.76
CA PRO A 71 -3.44 -12.01 14.49
C PRO A 71 -1.95 -12.37 14.56
N VAL A 72 -1.64 -13.66 14.54
CA VAL A 72 -0.28 -14.20 14.44
C VAL A 72 0.08 -14.37 12.98
N CYS A 73 1.04 -13.58 12.48
CA CYS A 73 1.48 -13.65 11.08
C CYS A 73 2.15 -15.01 10.79
N ILE A 74 1.60 -15.75 9.84
CA ILE A 74 2.14 -17.05 9.39
C ILE A 74 2.97 -16.91 8.10
N LYS A 75 2.65 -15.94 7.25
CA LYS A 75 3.39 -15.67 6.02
C LYS A 75 3.19 -14.22 5.58
N VAL A 76 4.29 -13.60 5.16
CA VAL A 76 4.26 -12.35 4.37
C VAL A 76 4.21 -12.74 2.90
N LEU A 77 3.22 -12.23 2.20
CA LEU A 77 3.04 -12.38 0.76
C LEU A 77 3.54 -11.10 0.09
N SER A 78 4.42 -11.26 -0.89
CA SER A 78 5.00 -10.17 -1.67
C SER A 78 3.94 -9.42 -2.49
N MET A 79 4.31 -8.23 -2.97
CA MET A 79 3.48 -7.44 -3.89
C MET A 79 3.15 -8.19 -5.18
N ASP A 80 4.07 -9.00 -5.69
CA ASP A 80 3.90 -9.75 -6.94
C ASP A 80 2.96 -10.94 -6.74
N GLU A 81 3.07 -11.67 -5.62
CA GLU A 81 2.16 -12.78 -5.28
C GLU A 81 0.71 -12.32 -5.06
N THR A 82 0.52 -11.07 -4.66
CA THR A 82 -0.79 -10.52 -4.24
C THR A 82 -1.35 -9.52 -5.23
N ALA A 83 -0.63 -9.27 -6.34
CA ALA A 83 -1.05 -8.33 -7.36
C ALA A 83 -2.40 -8.80 -7.96
N PRO A 84 -3.47 -8.00 -7.82
CA PRO A 84 -4.74 -8.33 -8.46
C PRO A 84 -4.58 -8.26 -9.99
N PRO A 85 -5.46 -8.95 -10.75
CA PRO A 85 -5.46 -8.83 -12.20
C PRO A 85 -5.73 -7.39 -12.63
N ILE A 86 -5.17 -7.00 -13.78
CA ILE A 86 -5.44 -5.71 -14.41
C ILE A 86 -6.78 -5.80 -15.14
N MET A 87 -7.70 -4.90 -14.82
CA MET A 87 -9.10 -4.95 -15.29
C MET A 87 -9.57 -3.69 -16.04
N ASN A 88 -8.67 -2.77 -16.37
CA ASN A 88 -8.99 -1.48 -16.99
C ASN A 88 -8.60 -1.39 -18.49
N LYS A 89 -8.55 -2.54 -19.18
CA LYS A 89 -8.34 -2.61 -20.63
C LYS A 89 -9.64 -2.49 -21.40
#